data_AF-A0A5Q4ELW5-F1
#
_entry.id   AF-A0A5Q4ELW5-F1
#
_cell.length_a   1.000
_cell.length_b   1.000
_cell.length_c   1.000
_cell.angle_alpha   90.00
_cell.angle_beta   90.00
_cell.angle_gamma   90.00
#
_symmetry.space_group_name_H-M   'P 1'
#
loop_
_entity.id
_entity.type
_entity.pdbx_description
1 polymer ?
#
loop_
_entity_poly.entity_id
_entity_poly.type
_entity_poly.pdbx_seq_one_letter_code
_entity_poly.pdbx_strand_id
1 'polypeptide(L)'
;MARPDPRQESSQQNTEEPRREGVVDRRSGIDRRDFQDAHSGFDRRRGVGRRLSDFAKAAEEGELTQEQFLFVAAIDAFKRANNKTFPTWTEVLEVIRLLGYRKTCSSELGVTNAEDWTEAPDAESNVRTIRSEKAA
;
A
#
# COMPACT_ATOMS: atom_id res chain seq x y z
N MET A 1 -76.92 -14.57 -10.66
CA MET A 1 -77.48 -14.82 -9.31
C MET A 1 -76.30 -15.21 -8.44
N ALA A 2 -75.84 -14.48 -7.43
CA ALA A 2 -76.53 -13.75 -6.37
C ALA A 2 -75.94 -12.35 -6.09
N ARG A 3 -76.65 -11.60 -5.24
CA ARG A 3 -76.59 -10.16 -4.95
C ARG A 3 -75.39 -9.71 -4.07
N PRO A 4 -75.06 -8.40 -4.06
CA PRO A 4 -74.01 -7.79 -3.25
C PRO A 4 -74.47 -7.55 -1.80
N ASP A 5 -73.54 -7.40 -0.86
CA ASP A 5 -73.75 -6.64 0.38
C ASP A 5 -72.44 -6.37 1.16
N PRO A 6 -72.40 -5.39 2.08
CA PRO A 6 -71.40 -4.33 2.08
C PRO A 6 -70.69 -4.20 3.44
N ARG A 7 -69.51 -3.60 3.47
CA ARG A 7 -69.02 -2.93 4.68
C ARG A 7 -68.39 -1.58 4.30
N GLN A 8 -69.22 -0.56 4.50
CA GLN A 8 -68.88 0.79 4.99
C GLN A 8 -67.76 0.73 6.04
N GLU A 9 -66.92 1.73 6.31
CA GLU A 9 -66.73 3.11 5.88
C GLU A 9 -65.42 3.59 6.55
N SER A 10 -65.08 4.87 6.32
CA SER A 10 -64.08 5.70 6.99
C SER A 10 -62.65 5.62 6.41
N SER A 11 -62.26 6.51 5.51
CA SER A 11 -62.01 7.96 5.66
C SER A 11 -60.54 8.25 5.94
N GLN A 12 -59.99 9.14 5.11
CA GLN A 12 -58.86 10.05 5.35
C GLN A 12 -57.46 9.42 5.18
N GLN A 13 -56.83 9.71 4.04
CA GLN A 13 -55.81 10.77 3.87
C GLN A 13 -54.42 10.33 4.36
N ASN A 14 -53.51 10.05 3.42
CA ASN A 14 -52.29 10.84 3.36
C ASN A 14 -51.56 10.62 2.03
N THR A 15 -51.45 11.71 1.27
CA THR A 15 -50.59 11.87 0.10
C THR A 15 -49.16 12.03 0.60
N GLU A 16 -48.29 11.05 0.37
CA GLU A 16 -46.85 11.21 0.62
C GLU A 16 -46.10 11.23 -0.72
N GLU A 17 -45.88 12.44 -1.23
CA GLU A 17 -44.86 12.71 -2.25
C GLU A 17 -43.46 12.79 -1.60
N PRO A 18 -42.40 12.41 -2.32
CA PRO A 18 -41.06 12.28 -1.76
C PRO A 18 -40.45 13.63 -1.40
N ARG A 19 -40.00 13.76 -0.15
CA ARG A 19 -39.24 14.90 0.36
C ARG A 19 -37.93 15.03 -0.42
N ARG A 20 -37.84 16.07 -1.26
CA ARG A 20 -36.59 16.53 -1.87
C ARG A 20 -35.66 17.00 -0.76
N GLU A 21 -34.67 16.16 -0.47
CA GLU A 21 -33.57 16.46 0.44
C GLU A 21 -32.78 17.63 -0.16
N GLY A 22 -32.86 18.79 0.50
CA GLY A 22 -32.23 20.02 0.05
C GLY A 22 -30.71 19.86 -0.03
N VAL A 23 -30.16 20.06 -1.22
CA VAL A 23 -28.72 20.16 -1.44
C VAL A 23 -28.22 21.37 -0.65
N VAL A 24 -27.50 21.11 0.45
CA VAL A 24 -26.85 22.15 1.24
C VAL A 24 -25.72 22.74 0.40
N ASP A 25 -25.84 24.03 0.07
CA ASP A 25 -24.81 24.78 -0.67
C ASP A 25 -23.51 24.84 0.17
N ARG A 26 -22.46 24.18 -0.32
CA ARG A 26 -21.13 24.09 0.33
C ARG A 26 -20.39 25.42 0.37
N ARG A 27 -20.98 26.49 -0.16
CA ARG A 27 -20.42 27.85 -0.16
C ARG A 27 -20.91 28.70 1.01
N SER A 28 -21.79 28.16 1.86
CA SER A 28 -22.08 28.75 3.16
C SER A 28 -20.84 28.63 4.06
N GLY A 29 -20.13 29.75 4.20
CA GLY A 29 -18.87 29.89 4.92
C GLY A 29 -19.03 29.68 6.42
N ILE A 30 -19.25 28.43 6.82
CA ILE A 30 -19.08 27.98 8.19
C ILE A 30 -17.57 27.94 8.45
N ASP A 31 -17.10 28.92 9.21
CA ASP A 31 -15.72 29.01 9.65
C ASP A 31 -15.42 27.80 10.56
N ARG A 32 -14.50 26.93 10.13
CA ARG A 32 -14.13 25.73 10.89
C ARG A 32 -13.48 26.07 12.23
N ARG A 33 -13.13 27.33 12.48
CA ARG A 33 -12.50 27.81 13.72
C ARG A 33 -13.49 27.99 14.87
N ASP A 34 -14.81 28.04 14.60
CA ASP A 34 -15.85 28.11 15.65
C ASP A 34 -16.15 26.75 16.30
N PHE A 35 -15.59 25.65 15.77
CA PHE A 35 -15.59 24.34 16.44
C PHE A 35 -14.46 24.28 17.47
N GLN A 36 -14.50 25.13 18.50
CA GLN A 36 -13.51 25.19 19.57
C GLN A 36 -13.63 24.09 20.63
N ASP A 37 -14.52 23.10 20.47
CA ASP A 37 -14.74 22.08 21.50
C ASP A 37 -14.78 20.63 21.01
N ALA A 38 -14.08 20.33 19.91
CA ALA A 38 -13.62 18.97 19.68
C ALA A 38 -12.34 18.76 20.49
N HIS A 39 -12.50 18.58 21.81
CA HIS A 39 -11.46 18.06 22.69
C HIS A 39 -10.64 17.03 21.94
N SER A 40 -9.36 17.37 21.81
CA SER A 40 -8.44 16.73 20.93
C SER A 40 -8.44 15.22 21.22
N GLY A 41 -9.12 14.44 20.37
CA GLY A 41 -9.14 12.98 20.38
C GLY A 41 -7.78 12.41 19.97
N PHE A 42 -6.71 12.95 20.55
CA PHE A 42 -5.36 12.38 20.55
C PHE A 42 -5.18 11.36 21.67
N ASP A 43 -6.19 11.13 22.51
CA ASP A 43 -6.35 9.85 23.20
C ASP A 43 -6.94 8.77 22.26
N ARG A 44 -6.51 8.83 21.00
CA ARG A 44 -6.38 7.62 20.21
C ARG A 44 -5.39 6.78 20.99
N ARG A 45 -5.93 5.82 21.76
CA ARG A 45 -5.22 4.60 22.13
C ARG A 45 -4.41 4.18 20.91
N ARG A 46 -3.13 4.56 20.89
CA ARG A 46 -2.14 3.96 20.00
C ARG A 46 -2.06 2.55 20.53
N GLY A 47 -3.02 1.70 20.13
CA GLY A 47 -2.98 0.29 20.41
C GLY A 47 -1.60 -0.18 20.04
N VAL A 48 -0.97 -0.97 20.93
CA VAL A 48 0.42 -1.42 20.89
C VAL A 48 0.94 -1.30 19.46
N GLY A 49 1.59 -0.16 19.19
CA GLY A 49 2.07 0.13 17.85
C GLY A 49 2.92 -1.07 17.50
N ARG A 50 2.63 -1.73 16.37
CA ARG A 50 3.42 -2.86 15.90
C ARG A 50 4.85 -2.34 15.86
N ARG A 51 5.63 -2.70 16.87
CA ARG A 51 6.99 -2.18 17.03
C ARG A 51 7.69 -2.60 15.75
N LEU A 52 8.26 -1.62 15.04
CA LEU A 52 9.16 -1.91 13.93
C LEU A 52 10.16 -2.96 14.44
N SER A 53 10.44 -3.99 13.64
CA SER A 53 11.44 -4.97 14.03
C SER A 53 12.75 -4.25 14.33
N ASP A 54 13.54 -4.78 15.25
CA ASP A 54 14.84 -4.17 15.62
C ASP A 54 15.74 -3.97 14.38
N PHE A 55 15.58 -4.83 13.37
CA PHE A 55 16.21 -4.71 12.04
C PHE A 55 15.84 -3.42 11.30
N ALA A 56 14.56 -3.03 11.31
CA ALA A 56 14.10 -1.81 10.66
C ALA A 56 14.46 -0.56 11.49
N LYS A 57 14.44 -0.69 12.82
CA LYS A 57 14.75 0.40 13.74
C LYS A 57 16.23 0.79 13.73
N ALA A 58 17.14 -0.18 13.70
CA ALA A 58 18.59 0.07 13.62
C ALA A 58 18.99 0.82 12.34
N ALA A 59 18.33 0.50 11.21
CA ALA A 59 18.55 1.18 9.95
C ALA A 59 18.13 2.67 9.97
N GLU A 60 17.09 3.02 10.74
CA GLU A 60 16.60 4.39 10.90
C GLU A 60 17.49 5.21 11.86
N GLU A 61 18.09 4.55 12.85
CA GLU A 61 18.95 5.15 13.87
C GLU A 61 20.43 5.32 13.43
N GLY A 62 20.75 4.95 12.18
CA GLY A 62 22.07 5.14 11.57
C GLY A 62 23.04 3.96 11.76
N GLU A 63 22.62 2.91 12.45
CA GLU A 63 23.34 1.63 12.55
C GLU A 63 22.90 0.71 11.42
N LEU A 64 23.35 1.02 10.20
CA LEU A 64 23.13 0.12 9.05
C LEU A 64 23.96 -1.14 9.24
N THR A 65 23.34 -2.30 9.07
CA THR A 65 24.11 -3.55 8.94
C THR A 65 25.00 -3.47 7.69
N GLN A 66 26.08 -4.23 7.66
CA GLN A 66 26.99 -4.24 6.50
C GLN A 66 26.26 -4.56 5.19
N GLU A 67 25.30 -5.48 5.26
CA GLU A 67 24.41 -5.86 4.16
C GLU A 67 23.50 -4.70 3.72
N GLN A 68 22.84 -4.02 4.65
CA GLN A 68 21.99 -2.88 4.33
C GLN A 68 22.80 -1.74 3.69
N PHE A 69 23.98 -1.44 4.23
CA PHE A 69 24.87 -0.42 3.65
C PHE A 69 25.32 -0.79 2.23
N LEU A 70 25.74 -2.04 2.01
CA LEU A 70 26.13 -2.53 0.69
C LEU A 70 24.98 -2.42 -0.32
N PHE A 71 23.77 -2.81 0.09
CA PHE A 71 22.58 -2.73 -0.74
C PHE A 71 22.24 -1.27 -1.12
N VAL A 72 22.24 -0.36 -0.15
CA VAL A 72 21.97 1.07 -0.41
C VAL A 72 23.02 1.68 -1.34
N ALA A 73 24.30 1.38 -1.12
CA ALA A 73 25.38 1.84 -1.99
C ALA A 73 25.24 1.31 -3.42
N ALA A 74 24.85 0.04 -3.58
CA ALA A 74 24.62 -0.57 -4.89
C ALA A 74 23.43 0.08 -5.63
N ILE A 75 22.33 0.37 -4.93
CA ILE A 75 21.18 1.08 -5.50
C ILE A 75 21.57 2.51 -5.92
N ASP A 76 22.36 3.23 -5.12
CA ASP A 76 22.82 4.57 -5.51
C ASP A 76 23.70 4.52 -6.77
N ALA A 77 24.62 3.56 -6.85
CA ALA A 77 25.44 3.33 -8.04
C ALA A 77 24.57 3.00 -9.28
N PHE A 78 23.57 2.12 -9.12
CA PHE A 78 22.63 1.78 -10.18
C PHE A 78 21.85 3.00 -10.69
N LYS A 79 21.33 3.83 -9.77
CA LYS A 79 20.60 5.06 -10.10
C LYS A 79 21.45 6.02 -10.91
N ARG A 80 22.70 6.24 -10.50
CA ARG A 80 23.66 7.11 -11.20
C ARG A 80 24.00 6.57 -12.58
N ALA A 81 24.30 5.29 -12.70
CA ALA A 81 24.68 4.66 -13.97
C ALA A 81 23.54 4.73 -15.01
N ASN A 82 22.29 4.60 -14.57
CA ASN A 82 21.12 4.59 -15.44
C ASN A 82 20.41 5.95 -15.55
N ASN A 83 20.92 7.00 -14.88
CA ASN A 83 20.27 8.31 -14.77
C ASN A 83 18.80 8.22 -14.33
N LYS A 84 18.51 7.36 -13.34
CA LYS A 84 17.16 7.13 -12.82
C LYS A 84 17.05 7.56 -11.36
N THR A 85 15.98 8.25 -11.04
CA THR A 85 15.66 8.64 -9.66
C THR A 85 15.03 7.48 -8.88
N PHE A 86 14.20 6.69 -9.55
CA PHE A 86 13.46 5.57 -8.94
C PHE A 86 13.63 4.31 -9.79
N PRO A 87 14.34 3.28 -9.29
CA PRO A 87 14.41 2.00 -9.98
C PRO A 87 13.05 1.28 -9.90
N THR A 88 12.74 0.51 -10.93
CA THR A 88 11.61 -0.42 -10.94
C THR A 88 11.89 -1.65 -10.07
N TRP A 89 10.87 -2.37 -9.60
CA TRP A 89 11.07 -3.59 -8.80
C TRP A 89 11.88 -4.66 -9.53
N THR A 90 11.77 -4.75 -10.85
CA THR A 90 12.59 -5.65 -11.68
C THR A 90 14.07 -5.24 -11.67
N GLU A 91 14.37 -3.94 -11.71
CA GLU A 91 15.74 -3.42 -11.61
C GLU A 91 16.34 -3.65 -10.21
N VAL A 92 15.52 -3.50 -9.16
CA VAL A 92 15.94 -3.81 -7.79
C VAL A 92 16.32 -5.29 -7.68
N LEU A 93 15.52 -6.19 -8.24
CA LEU A 93 15.87 -7.62 -8.28
C LEU A 93 17.15 -7.88 -9.09
N GLU A 94 17.38 -7.13 -10.17
CA GLU A 94 18.62 -7.21 -10.95
C GLU A 94 19.85 -6.82 -10.12
N VAL A 95 19.78 -5.72 -9.36
CA VAL A 95 20.85 -5.31 -8.45
C VAL A 95 21.12 -6.37 -7.38
N ILE A 96 20.07 -6.93 -6.76
CA ILE A 96 20.20 -7.99 -5.74
C ILE A 96 20.93 -9.21 -6.31
N ARG A 97 20.57 -9.65 -7.52
CA ARG A 97 21.25 -10.80 -8.14
C ARG A 97 22.69 -10.49 -8.54
N LEU A 98 22.99 -9.27 -8.99
CA LEU A 98 24.35 -8.81 -9.29
C LEU A 98 25.24 -8.66 -8.04
N LEU A 99 24.67 -8.34 -6.88
CA LEU A 99 25.36 -8.37 -5.59
C LEU A 99 25.74 -9.79 -5.14
N GLY A 100 25.17 -10.82 -5.76
CA GLY A 100 25.49 -12.23 -5.49
C GLY A 100 24.45 -12.95 -4.63
N TYR A 101 23.32 -12.33 -4.30
CA TYR A 101 22.25 -13.02 -3.57
C TYR A 101 21.59 -14.10 -4.41
N ARG A 102 21.37 -15.28 -3.81
CA ARG A 102 20.71 -16.44 -4.40
C ARG A 102 19.64 -16.98 -3.48
N LYS A 103 18.54 -17.47 -4.07
CA LYS A 103 17.47 -18.09 -3.31
C LYS A 103 17.76 -19.58 -3.12
N THR A 104 18.58 -19.92 -2.13
CA THR A 104 19.00 -21.30 -1.85
C THR A 104 18.04 -22.06 -0.93
N CYS A 105 17.18 -21.35 -0.21
CA CYS A 105 16.25 -21.92 0.78
C CYS A 105 14.79 -21.68 0.39
N SER A 106 13.90 -22.54 0.91
CA SER A 106 12.46 -22.31 0.84
C SER A 106 12.08 -21.00 1.54
N SER A 107 11.07 -20.34 1.01
CA SER A 107 10.57 -19.09 1.56
C SER A 107 9.84 -19.33 2.89
N GLU A 108 10.13 -18.51 3.89
CA GLU A 108 9.34 -18.45 5.14
C GLU A 108 8.01 -17.71 4.93
N LEU A 109 7.83 -17.07 3.77
CA LEU A 109 6.61 -16.36 3.42
C LEU A 109 5.62 -17.33 2.75
N GLY A 110 4.42 -17.44 3.34
CA GLY A 110 3.32 -18.24 2.80
C GLY A 110 2.63 -17.57 1.60
N VAL A 111 3.34 -17.45 0.47
CA VAL A 111 2.80 -16.88 -0.76
C VAL A 111 1.98 -17.95 -1.50
N THR A 112 0.66 -17.74 -1.64
CA THR A 112 -0.26 -18.75 -2.22
C THR A 112 -0.38 -18.65 -3.74
N ASN A 113 -0.01 -17.52 -4.33
CA ASN A 113 -0.18 -17.21 -5.75
C ASN A 113 1.13 -17.25 -6.54
N ALA A 114 2.20 -17.79 -5.97
CA ALA A 114 3.50 -17.91 -6.63
C ALA A 114 4.16 -19.23 -6.24
N GLU A 115 4.88 -19.82 -7.20
CA GLU A 115 5.71 -21.00 -6.94
C GLU A 115 6.97 -20.61 -6.17
N ASP A 116 7.23 -21.31 -5.07
CA ASP A 116 8.45 -21.14 -4.27
C ASP A 116 9.58 -21.99 -4.87
N TRP A 117 10.44 -21.36 -5.67
CA TRP A 117 11.56 -22.01 -6.35
C TRP A 117 12.87 -21.83 -5.58
N THR A 118 13.86 -22.70 -5.79
CA THR A 118 15.22 -22.54 -5.24
C THR A 118 16.26 -22.74 -6.34
N GLU A 119 17.46 -22.23 -6.12
CA GLU A 119 18.60 -22.37 -7.03
C GLU A 119 19.89 -22.75 -6.30
N ALA A 120 20.86 -23.21 -7.08
CA ALA A 120 22.20 -23.51 -6.57
C ALA A 120 22.91 -22.22 -6.11
N PRO A 121 23.76 -22.28 -5.07
CA PRO A 121 24.47 -21.12 -4.54
C PRO A 121 25.46 -20.49 -5.53
N ASP A 122 25.96 -21.29 -6.47
CA ASP A 122 26.89 -20.91 -7.54
C ASP A 122 26.19 -20.58 -8.87
N ALA A 123 24.86 -20.58 -8.89
CA ALA A 123 24.10 -20.23 -10.09
C ALA A 123 24.47 -18.83 -10.60
N GLU A 124 24.52 -18.66 -11.92
CA GLU A 124 24.78 -17.35 -12.52
C GLU A 124 23.65 -16.36 -12.22
N SER A 125 23.98 -15.07 -12.23
CA SER A 125 23.00 -14.01 -11.98
C SER A 125 21.87 -14.03 -13.01
N ASN A 126 22.16 -14.43 -14.27
CA ASN A 126 21.21 -14.45 -15.38
C ASN A 126 20.51 -13.10 -15.62
N VAL A 127 21.07 -12.02 -15.08
CA VAL A 127 20.63 -10.65 -15.28
C VAL A 127 21.34 -10.10 -16.52
N ARG A 128 20.56 -9.65 -17.51
CA ARG A 128 20.96 -8.93 -18.73
C ARG A 128 22.42 -9.13 -19.18
N THR A 129 22.66 -10.14 -19.99
CA THR A 129 23.82 -10.21 -20.90
C THR A 129 23.58 -9.38 -22.17
N ILE A 130 23.14 -8.12 -22.03
CA ILE A 130 22.90 -7.23 -23.18
C ILE A 130 24.11 -6.31 -23.38
N ARG A 131 25.02 -6.79 -24.25
CA ARG A 131 26.10 -6.06 -24.96
C ARG A 131 27.05 -5.20 -24.11
N SER A 132 28.11 -5.84 -23.62
CA SER A 132 29.44 -5.22 -23.69
C SER A 132 29.94 -5.31 -25.14
N GLU A 133 29.34 -4.56 -26.06
CA GLU A 133 29.96 -4.30 -27.35
C GLU A 133 30.93 -3.14 -27.11
N LYS A 134 32.19 -3.49 -26.88
CA LYS A 134 33.33 -2.58 -26.99
C LYS A 134 33.20 -1.78 -28.29
N ALA A 135 33.02 -0.47 -28.20
CA ALA A 135 33.47 0.41 -29.26
C ALA A 135 34.97 0.65 -29.02
N ALA A 136 35.78 0.04 -29.90
CA ALA A 136 37.21 0.26 -30.07
C ALA A 136 37.47 1.60 -30.76
#